data_AF-A0A0A9G6B5-F1
#
_entry.id   AF-A0A0A9G6B5-F1
#
_cell.length_a   1.000
_cell.length_b   1.000
_cell.length_c   1.000
_cell.angle_alpha   90.00
_cell.angle_beta   90.00
_cell.angle_gamma   90.00
#
_symmetry.space_group_name_H-M   'P 1'
#
loop_
_entity.id
_entity.type
_entity.pdbx_description
1 polymer ?
#
loop_
_entity_poly.entity_id
_entity_poly.type
_entity_poly.pdbx_seq_one_letter_code
_entity_poly.pdbx_strand_id
1 'polypeptide(L)'
;MALSELLKTKSEKSGSFQASFRFITKFPLTEQAYEQYQILQEQLQHLQNNNQGVKDEWSYIWGNGIYSSVKVYKIFMGQSQAPPVHFKWLWKSCCQKRHKVFFGLLSHDGLNTRNLLNRKNLHLQSYNCVCCQLNAEETLRHLFFECHFAQSCWDNICPQRTRNTEVYDALHDIPRKIDSICAIEIIIIAAWAISMTRNNMVFNQIQPTVQQWRSIFKKEFALVVQRAKFSIAIAAQSWIDTNVFL
;
A
#
# COMPACT_ATOMS: atom_id res chain seq x y z
N MET A 1 -8.41 15.84 12.67
CA MET A 1 -9.18 17.11 12.65
C MET A 1 -9.73 17.44 11.26
N ALA A 2 -8.96 17.34 10.17
CA ALA A 2 -9.45 17.69 8.82
C ALA A 2 -10.62 16.81 8.30
N LEU A 3 -10.63 15.50 8.59
CA LEU A 3 -11.67 14.59 8.08
C LEU A 3 -13.05 14.71 8.77
N SER A 4 -13.10 15.20 10.01
CA SER A 4 -14.36 15.39 10.74
C SER A 4 -15.16 16.60 10.28
N GLU A 5 -14.53 17.54 9.55
CA GLU A 5 -15.20 18.72 9.01
C GLU A 5 -15.92 18.45 7.70
N LEU A 6 -15.40 17.55 6.86
CA LEU A 6 -16.00 17.19 5.56
C LEU A 6 -17.36 16.48 5.67
N LEU A 7 -17.72 15.95 6.85
CA LEU A 7 -18.96 15.21 7.09
C LEU A 7 -20.02 16.03 7.85
N LYS A 8 -19.73 17.30 8.13
CA LYS A 8 -20.64 18.21 8.78
C LYS A 8 -21.37 19.02 7.72
N THR A 9 -22.69 18.92 7.67
CA THR A 9 -23.52 19.81 6.85
C THR A 9 -23.93 20.99 7.70
N LYS A 10 -23.63 22.21 7.26
CA LYS A 10 -24.06 23.44 7.93
C LYS A 10 -25.30 24.01 7.25
N SER A 11 -26.28 24.41 8.05
CA SER A 11 -27.19 25.52 7.71
C SER A 11 -26.50 26.79 8.20
N GLU A 12 -26.01 27.65 7.29
CA GLU A 12 -25.23 28.85 7.64
C GLU A 12 -25.94 30.11 7.13
N LYS A 13 -26.03 31.16 7.97
CA LYS A 13 -26.38 32.51 7.51
C LYS A 13 -25.24 33.10 6.69
N SER A 14 -25.56 33.61 5.50
CA SER A 14 -24.64 33.93 4.38
C SER A 14 -23.51 34.94 4.64
N GLY A 15 -23.46 35.62 5.79
CA GLY A 15 -22.46 36.66 6.07
C GLY A 15 -21.01 36.16 6.16
N SER A 16 -20.78 34.91 6.62
CA SER A 16 -19.43 34.33 6.72
C SER A 16 -18.97 33.55 5.48
N PHE A 17 -19.89 33.14 4.62
CA PHE A 17 -19.59 32.22 3.51
C PHE A 17 -18.88 32.92 2.35
N GLN A 18 -19.21 34.19 2.06
CA GLN A 18 -18.55 34.98 1.00
C GLN A 18 -17.06 35.23 1.26
N ALA A 19 -16.67 35.40 2.53
CA ALA A 19 -15.27 35.64 2.90
C ALA A 19 -14.40 34.38 2.82
N SER A 20 -14.98 33.20 3.09
CA SER A 20 -14.25 31.92 3.16
C SER A 20 -13.96 31.32 1.78
N PHE A 21 -14.84 31.52 0.79
CA PHE A 21 -14.69 30.88 -0.53
C PHE A 21 -13.54 31.45 -1.38
N ARG A 22 -13.17 32.72 -1.18
CA ARG A 22 -12.02 33.35 -1.86
C ARG A 22 -10.67 32.74 -1.49
N PHE A 23 -10.58 32.03 -0.35
CA PHE A 23 -9.33 31.46 0.14
C PHE A 23 -9.01 30.05 -0.41
N ILE A 24 -9.97 29.38 -1.08
CA ILE A 24 -9.87 27.95 -1.40
C ILE A 24 -9.48 27.69 -2.86
N THR A 25 -9.74 28.61 -3.79
CA THR A 25 -9.44 28.40 -5.21
C THR A 25 -8.11 29.06 -5.60
N LYS A 26 -7.03 28.26 -5.62
CA LYS A 26 -5.74 28.66 -6.22
C LYS A 26 -5.76 28.69 -7.76
N PHE A 27 -6.89 28.37 -8.39
CA PHE A 27 -7.09 28.33 -9.85
C PHE A 27 -8.42 29.00 -10.23
N PRO A 28 -8.53 29.59 -11.44
CA PRO A 28 -9.81 30.08 -11.95
C PRO A 28 -10.81 28.92 -12.07
N LEU A 29 -12.04 29.16 -11.63
CA LEU A 29 -13.14 28.21 -11.76
C LEU A 29 -13.39 27.92 -13.25
N THR A 30 -13.73 26.67 -13.57
CA THR A 30 -14.29 26.36 -14.90
C THR A 30 -15.64 27.07 -15.06
N GLU A 31 -16.03 27.34 -16.30
CA GLU A 31 -17.31 28.00 -16.63
C GLU A 31 -18.50 27.27 -15.99
N GLN A 32 -18.53 25.94 -16.12
CA GLN A 32 -19.53 25.08 -15.49
C GLN A 32 -19.56 25.19 -13.95
N ALA A 33 -18.39 25.28 -13.30
CA ALA A 33 -18.33 25.43 -11.85
C ALA A 33 -18.79 26.82 -11.37
N TYR A 34 -18.59 27.84 -12.21
CA TYR A 34 -19.05 29.20 -11.94
C TYR A 34 -20.57 29.33 -12.06
N GLU A 35 -21.18 28.74 -13.10
CA GLU A 35 -22.65 28.68 -13.24
C GLU A 35 -23.30 27.98 -12.05
N GLN A 36 -22.75 26.83 -11.64
CA GLN A 36 -23.24 26.11 -10.46
C GLN A 36 -23.12 26.93 -9.17
N TYR A 37 -22.07 27.73 -9.05
CA TYR A 37 -21.88 28.64 -7.93
C TYR A 37 -22.94 29.75 -7.89
N GLN A 38 -23.28 30.34 -9.04
CA GLN A 38 -24.32 31.36 -9.13
C GLN A 38 -25.70 30.82 -8.72
N ILE A 39 -26.06 29.62 -9.20
CA ILE A 39 -27.30 28.94 -8.81
C ILE A 39 -27.35 28.71 -7.28
N LEU A 40 -26.25 28.26 -6.70
CA LEU A 40 -26.16 28.05 -5.25
C LEU A 40 -26.33 29.36 -4.47
N GLN A 41 -25.76 30.47 -4.95
CA GLN A 41 -25.92 31.77 -4.31
C GLN A 41 -27.38 32.24 -4.29
N GLU A 42 -28.11 32.10 -5.38
CA GLU A 42 -29.53 32.45 -5.45
C GLU A 42 -30.35 31.61 -4.46
N GLN A 43 -30.14 30.28 -4.44
CA GLN A 43 -30.84 29.38 -3.51
C GLN A 43 -30.60 29.73 -2.04
N LEU A 44 -29.35 30.11 -1.69
CA LEU A 44 -29.00 30.51 -0.32
C LEU A 44 -29.65 31.83 0.09
N GLN A 45 -29.82 32.79 -0.82
CA GLN A 45 -30.50 34.06 -0.52
C GLN A 45 -31.98 33.84 -0.16
N HIS A 46 -32.67 32.93 -0.86
CA HIS A 46 -34.07 32.61 -0.58
C HIS A 46 -34.29 31.96 0.80
N LEU A 47 -33.30 31.23 1.35
CA LEU A 47 -33.40 30.59 2.66
C LEU A 47 -33.31 31.57 3.83
N GLN A 48 -32.75 32.77 3.64
CA GLN A 48 -32.52 33.73 4.74
C GLN A 48 -33.81 34.37 5.27
N ASN A 49 -34.87 34.40 4.48
CA ASN A 49 -36.09 35.13 4.83
C ASN A 49 -37.04 34.34 5.75
N ASN A 50 -36.88 33.03 5.90
CA ASN A 50 -37.88 32.18 6.56
C ASN A 50 -37.55 31.79 8.02
N ASN A 51 -36.35 32.06 8.54
CA ASN A 51 -35.88 31.52 9.83
C ASN A 51 -35.28 32.59 10.78
N GLN A 52 -36.05 33.63 11.12
CA GLN A 52 -35.69 34.54 12.21
C GLN A 52 -36.04 33.90 13.57
N GLY A 53 -35.05 33.29 14.24
CA GLY A 53 -35.16 32.85 15.64
C GLY A 53 -34.68 31.43 15.93
N VAL A 54 -34.49 30.59 14.91
CA VAL A 54 -33.97 29.22 15.07
C VAL A 54 -32.44 29.26 15.12
N LYS A 55 -31.84 28.63 16.13
CA LYS A 55 -30.38 28.45 16.22
C LYS A 55 -29.98 27.31 15.28
N ASP A 56 -28.94 27.52 14.47
CA ASP A 56 -28.40 26.49 13.60
C ASP A 56 -27.79 25.35 14.44
N GLU A 57 -28.14 24.11 14.10
CA GLU A 57 -27.55 22.91 14.69
C GLU A 57 -26.74 22.13 13.66
N TRP A 58 -25.57 21.65 14.08
CA TRP A 58 -24.76 20.76 13.26
C TRP A 58 -25.23 19.32 13.41
N SER A 59 -25.77 18.77 12.34
CA SER A 59 -26.00 17.33 12.24
C SER A 59 -24.95 16.69 11.35
N TYR A 60 -24.50 15.49 11.74
CA TYR A 60 -23.82 14.60 10.83
C TYR A 60 -24.81 14.00 9.83
N ILE A 61 -24.34 13.51 8.68
CA ILE A 61 -25.12 12.91 7.58
C ILE A 61 -26.04 11.74 7.97
N TRP A 62 -26.04 11.29 9.23
CA TRP A 62 -26.96 10.30 9.79
C TRP A 62 -27.98 10.91 10.77
N GLY A 63 -28.21 12.23 10.70
CA GLY A 63 -29.36 12.90 11.32
C GLY A 63 -29.22 13.27 12.80
N ASN A 64 -28.03 13.16 13.40
CA ASN A 64 -27.82 13.60 14.77
C ASN A 64 -26.50 14.36 14.95
N GLY A 65 -26.38 15.16 16.01
CA GLY A 65 -25.17 15.93 16.34
C GLY A 65 -24.07 15.14 17.03
N ILE A 66 -24.21 13.81 17.16
CA ILE A 66 -23.25 12.96 17.87
C ILE A 66 -22.30 12.29 16.88
N TYR A 67 -21.01 12.55 17.06
CA TYR A 67 -19.96 11.94 16.26
C TYR A 67 -19.91 10.43 16.52
N SER A 68 -19.84 9.65 15.44
CA SER A 68 -19.61 8.20 15.51
C SER A 68 -18.63 7.76 14.43
N SER A 69 -17.42 7.41 14.85
CA SER A 69 -16.40 6.85 13.95
C SER A 69 -16.88 5.61 13.21
N VAL A 70 -17.74 4.79 13.83
CA VAL A 70 -18.35 3.60 13.21
C VAL A 70 -19.27 3.98 12.04
N LYS A 71 -20.10 5.02 12.21
CA LYS A 71 -20.98 5.50 11.13
C LYS A 71 -20.19 6.13 10.00
N VAL A 72 -19.18 6.95 10.33
CA VAL A 72 -18.23 7.51 9.37
C VAL A 72 -17.56 6.41 8.55
N TYR A 73 -17.03 5.38 9.22
CA TYR A 73 -16.37 4.26 8.57
C TYR A 73 -17.32 3.50 7.65
N LYS A 74 -18.56 3.22 8.08
CA LYS A 74 -19.57 2.55 7.25
C LYS A 74 -19.91 3.32 5.98
N ILE A 75 -19.99 4.66 6.06
CA ILE A 75 -20.32 5.50 4.92
C ILE A 75 -19.15 5.56 3.94
N PHE A 76 -17.93 5.76 4.43
CA PHE A 76 -16.74 5.77 3.58
C PHE A 76 -16.42 4.41 2.96
N MET A 77 -16.69 3.32 3.68
CA MET A 77 -16.54 1.97 3.16
C MET A 77 -17.67 1.58 2.19
N GLY A 78 -18.78 2.34 2.12
CA GLY A 78 -19.90 2.10 1.23
C GLY A 78 -20.46 0.67 1.30
N GLN A 79 -20.99 0.18 0.17
CA GLN A 79 -21.22 -1.26 -0.08
C GLN A 79 -19.95 -1.94 -0.63
N SER A 80 -18.75 -1.48 -0.24
CA SER A 80 -17.56 -2.21 -0.63
C SER A 80 -17.65 -3.58 0.02
N GLN A 81 -17.99 -4.60 -0.79
CA GLN A 81 -17.70 -5.97 -0.43
C GLN A 81 -16.24 -5.91 -0.05
N ALA A 82 -15.93 -6.23 1.22
CA ALA A 82 -14.55 -6.33 1.66
C ALA A 82 -13.82 -7.04 0.52
N PRO A 83 -12.75 -6.45 -0.06
CA PRO A 83 -12.06 -7.05 -1.19
C PRO A 83 -11.94 -8.54 -0.87
N PRO A 84 -12.26 -9.45 -1.80
CA PRO A 84 -12.34 -10.88 -1.49
C PRO A 84 -11.12 -11.21 -0.65
N VAL A 85 -11.25 -12.02 0.39
CA VAL A 85 -10.30 -12.19 1.51
C VAL A 85 -8.92 -12.70 1.05
N HIS A 86 -8.28 -11.95 0.17
CA HIS A 86 -7.00 -12.12 -0.45
C HIS A 86 -6.02 -11.82 0.68
N PHE A 87 -5.07 -12.71 0.90
CA PHE A 87 -4.04 -12.55 1.92
C PHE A 87 -4.47 -12.75 3.38
N LYS A 88 -5.61 -13.41 3.71
CA LYS A 88 -5.82 -13.88 5.11
C LYS A 88 -4.67 -14.78 5.59
N TRP A 89 -4.09 -15.53 4.68
CA TRP A 89 -2.88 -16.32 4.92
C TRP A 89 -1.69 -15.44 5.33
N LEU A 90 -1.52 -14.25 4.76
CA LEU A 90 -0.43 -13.32 5.09
C LEU A 90 -0.51 -12.87 6.54
N TRP A 91 -1.73 -12.56 6.99
CA TRP A 91 -1.95 -12.14 8.37
C TRP A 91 -1.87 -13.29 9.37
N LYS A 92 -2.13 -14.54 8.92
CA LYS A 92 -1.96 -15.77 9.71
C LYS A 92 -0.51 -16.24 9.83
N SER A 93 0.40 -15.83 8.94
CA SER A 93 1.81 -16.26 8.97
C SER A 93 2.51 -15.90 10.28
N CYS A 94 3.60 -16.58 10.62
CA CYS A 94 4.37 -16.25 11.83
C CYS A 94 5.40 -15.13 11.61
N CYS A 95 5.51 -14.60 10.39
CA CYS A 95 6.40 -13.48 10.07
C CYS A 95 6.16 -12.25 10.97
N GLN A 96 7.22 -11.46 11.16
CA GLN A 96 7.15 -10.19 11.88
C GLN A 96 6.20 -9.22 11.18
N LYS A 97 5.58 -8.32 11.97
CA LYS A 97 4.61 -7.31 11.46
C LYS A 97 5.20 -6.48 10.31
N ARG A 98 6.47 -6.08 10.39
CA ARG A 98 7.15 -5.31 9.33
C ARG A 98 7.15 -6.04 7.98
N HIS A 99 7.37 -7.36 7.98
CA HIS A 99 7.37 -8.16 6.76
C HIS A 99 5.96 -8.33 6.21
N LYS A 100 4.96 -8.49 7.08
CA LYS A 100 3.55 -8.58 6.67
C LYS A 100 3.05 -7.29 6.02
N VAL A 101 3.35 -6.14 6.63
CA VAL A 101 2.99 -4.82 6.06
C VAL A 101 3.70 -4.61 4.72
N PHE A 102 5.00 -4.87 4.66
CA PHE A 102 5.77 -4.79 3.42
C PHE A 102 5.16 -5.66 2.31
N PHE A 103 4.86 -6.92 2.62
CA PHE A 103 4.34 -7.83 1.63
C PHE A 103 2.91 -7.48 1.20
N GLY A 104 2.09 -6.93 2.12
CA GLY A 104 0.80 -6.36 1.77
C GLY A 104 0.94 -5.20 0.77
N LEU A 105 1.92 -4.32 0.97
CA LEU A 105 2.22 -3.25 0.01
C LEU A 105 2.70 -3.81 -1.34
N LEU A 106 3.53 -4.86 -1.33
CA LEU A 106 3.98 -5.55 -2.55
C LEU A 106 2.79 -6.07 -3.37
N SER A 107 1.82 -6.71 -2.71
CA SER A 107 0.63 -7.26 -3.35
C SER A 107 -0.31 -6.21 -3.95
N HIS A 108 -0.24 -4.96 -3.50
CA HIS A 108 -1.16 -3.88 -3.88
C HIS A 108 -0.49 -2.73 -4.65
N ASP A 109 0.68 -2.98 -5.26
CA ASP A 109 1.45 -1.96 -6.00
C ASP A 109 1.83 -0.72 -5.16
N GLY A 110 2.00 -0.91 -3.85
CA GLY A 110 2.15 0.16 -2.87
C GLY A 110 3.59 0.45 -2.42
N LEU A 111 4.58 -0.30 -2.89
CA LEU A 111 5.99 -0.08 -2.51
C LEU A 111 6.63 1.02 -3.36
N ASN A 112 7.58 1.74 -2.75
CA ASN A 112 8.29 2.86 -3.37
C ASN A 112 9.33 2.43 -4.41
N THR A 113 8.86 1.81 -5.49
CA THR A 113 9.62 1.65 -6.74
C THR A 113 9.81 2.99 -7.41
N ARG A 114 10.85 3.12 -8.24
CA ARG A 114 11.08 4.39 -8.97
C ARG A 114 9.91 4.72 -9.89
N ASN A 115 9.28 3.72 -10.54
CA ASN A 115 8.06 3.93 -11.32
C ASN A 115 6.92 4.51 -10.47
N LEU A 116 6.65 3.98 -9.27
CA LEU A 116 5.59 4.50 -8.41
C LEU A 116 5.92 5.93 -7.93
N LEU A 117 7.18 6.20 -7.62
CA LEU A 117 7.62 7.54 -7.23
C LEU A 117 7.43 8.54 -8.39
N ASN A 118 7.69 8.14 -9.63
CA ASN A 118 7.41 8.95 -10.81
C ASN A 118 5.91 9.29 -10.92
N ARG A 119 5.03 8.29 -10.77
CA ARG A 119 3.56 8.46 -10.77
C ARG A 119 3.08 9.39 -9.65
N LYS A 120 3.84 9.52 -8.57
CA LYS A 120 3.60 10.45 -7.45
C LYS A 120 4.22 11.83 -7.66
N ASN A 121 4.74 12.13 -8.86
CA ASN A 121 5.44 13.37 -9.19
C ASN A 121 6.68 13.63 -8.32
N LEU A 122 7.35 12.58 -7.87
CA LEU A 122 8.65 12.68 -7.19
C LEU A 122 9.76 12.54 -8.24
N HIS A 123 10.47 13.63 -8.48
CA HIS A 123 11.51 13.70 -9.50
C HIS A 123 12.78 12.97 -9.05
N LEU A 124 13.26 12.03 -9.86
CA LEU A 124 14.48 11.27 -9.63
C LEU A 124 15.43 11.46 -10.81
N GLN A 125 16.74 11.34 -10.57
CA GLN A 125 17.76 11.42 -11.63
C GLN A 125 17.61 10.30 -12.68
N SER A 126 17.12 9.14 -12.25
CA SER A 126 16.85 7.99 -13.12
C SER A 126 15.72 7.15 -12.54
N TYR A 127 14.89 6.60 -13.43
CA TYR A 127 13.81 5.67 -13.10
C TYR A 127 14.18 4.21 -13.37
N ASN A 128 15.43 3.96 -13.78
CA ASN A 128 15.91 2.61 -14.08
C ASN A 128 16.13 1.80 -12.80
N CYS A 129 16.02 0.48 -12.89
CA CYS A 129 16.29 -0.44 -11.80
C CYS A 129 17.74 -0.33 -11.33
N VAL A 130 17.94 -0.12 -10.02
CA VAL A 130 19.30 -0.06 -9.44
C VAL A 130 19.95 -1.42 -9.26
N CYS A 131 19.16 -2.49 -9.33
CA CYS A 131 19.64 -3.85 -9.10
C CYS A 131 20.14 -4.55 -10.35
N CYS A 132 20.04 -3.92 -11.52
CA CYS A 132 20.56 -4.48 -12.77
C CYS A 132 21.11 -3.38 -13.69
N GLN A 133 22.01 -3.77 -14.59
CA GLN A 133 22.64 -2.88 -15.55
C GLN A 133 21.90 -2.83 -16.90
N LEU A 134 20.64 -3.26 -16.94
CA LEU A 134 19.85 -3.37 -18.19
C LEU A 134 19.20 -2.06 -18.64
N ASN A 135 19.34 -0.97 -17.89
CA ASN A 135 18.59 0.28 -18.12
C ASN A 135 17.07 0.10 -18.24
N ALA A 136 16.53 -0.95 -17.61
CA ALA A 136 15.10 -1.21 -17.55
C ALA A 136 14.44 -0.38 -16.45
N GLU A 137 13.20 0.07 -16.66
CA GLU A 137 12.45 0.82 -15.65
C GLU A 137 12.20 -0.03 -14.39
N GLU A 138 12.36 0.58 -13.21
CA GLU A 138 12.09 -0.09 -11.95
C GLU A 138 10.60 -0.13 -11.63
N THR A 139 9.90 -1.14 -12.17
CA THR A 139 8.55 -1.53 -11.76
C THR A 139 8.60 -2.60 -10.66
N LEU A 140 7.47 -2.94 -10.03
CA LEU A 140 7.46 -4.06 -9.07
C LEU A 140 7.74 -5.40 -9.73
N ARG A 141 7.11 -5.65 -10.88
CA ARG A 141 7.32 -6.87 -11.65
C ARG A 141 8.80 -7.02 -12.00
N HIS A 142 9.42 -5.94 -12.46
CA HIS A 142 10.83 -5.93 -12.77
C HIS A 142 11.68 -6.15 -11.52
N LEU A 143 11.53 -5.31 -10.50
CA LEU A 143 12.37 -5.34 -9.30
C LEU A 143 12.33 -6.69 -8.58
N PHE A 144 11.15 -7.33 -8.49
CA PHE A 144 10.98 -8.55 -7.73
C PHE A 144 11.03 -9.82 -8.56
N PHE A 145 10.76 -9.82 -9.87
CA PHE A 145 10.62 -11.07 -10.63
C PHE A 145 11.38 -11.13 -11.96
N GLU A 146 11.58 -10.02 -12.66
CA GLU A 146 12.25 -10.02 -13.97
C GLU A 146 13.72 -9.59 -13.92
N CYS A 147 14.10 -8.78 -12.94
CA CYS A 147 15.46 -8.31 -12.76
C CYS A 147 16.42 -9.50 -12.60
N HIS A 148 17.56 -9.50 -13.31
CA HIS A 148 18.54 -10.60 -13.27
C HIS A 148 19.00 -10.95 -11.84
N PHE A 149 19.18 -9.92 -11.00
CA PHE A 149 19.46 -10.10 -9.58
C PHE A 149 18.33 -10.85 -8.86
N ALA A 150 17.07 -10.41 -9.04
CA ALA A 150 15.92 -11.02 -8.41
C ALA A 150 15.67 -12.45 -8.93
N GLN A 151 15.84 -12.68 -10.23
CA GLN A 151 15.76 -14.01 -10.83
C GLN A 151 16.77 -14.96 -10.19
N SER A 152 18.01 -14.50 -10.02
CA SER A 152 19.06 -15.28 -9.37
C SER A 152 18.69 -15.59 -7.92
N CYS A 153 18.13 -14.63 -7.16
CA CYS A 153 17.65 -14.87 -5.80
C CYS A 153 16.56 -15.96 -5.77
N TRP A 154 15.56 -15.86 -6.64
CA TRP A 154 14.49 -16.85 -6.71
C TRP A 154 14.93 -18.21 -7.25
N ASP A 155 15.91 -18.27 -8.16
CA ASP A 155 16.46 -19.52 -8.68
C ASP A 155 17.10 -20.36 -7.57
N ASN A 156 17.56 -19.72 -6.50
CA ASN A 156 18.06 -20.44 -5.34
C ASN A 156 16.97 -21.00 -4.41
N ILE A 157 15.74 -20.48 -4.47
CA ILE A 157 14.61 -20.91 -3.60
C ILE A 157 13.67 -21.85 -4.35
N CYS A 158 13.32 -21.48 -5.57
CA CYS A 158 12.35 -22.17 -6.41
C CYS A 158 12.77 -22.03 -7.88
N PRO A 159 13.76 -22.83 -8.33
CA PRO A 159 14.22 -22.81 -9.72
C PRO A 159 13.12 -23.22 -10.71
N GLN A 160 12.16 -24.05 -10.28
CA GLN A 160 11.02 -24.53 -11.07
C GLN A 160 9.85 -23.51 -11.20
N ARG A 161 9.98 -22.29 -10.65
CA ARG A 161 8.93 -21.27 -10.74
C ARG A 161 8.64 -20.87 -12.20
N THR A 162 7.42 -20.39 -12.43
CA THR A 162 7.06 -19.83 -13.73
C THR A 162 7.71 -18.46 -13.86
N ARG A 163 8.48 -18.24 -14.93
CA ARG A 163 9.13 -16.96 -15.22
C ARG A 163 8.18 -16.06 -16.03
N ASN A 164 8.43 -14.76 -16.02
CA ASN A 164 7.69 -13.75 -16.79
C ASN A 164 6.17 -13.73 -16.50
N THR A 165 5.80 -13.91 -15.23
CA THR A 165 4.43 -13.80 -14.75
C THR A 165 4.18 -12.43 -14.13
N GLU A 166 2.91 -12.04 -14.05
CA GLU A 166 2.51 -10.88 -13.28
C GLU A 166 2.77 -11.10 -11.79
N VAL A 167 2.96 -10.00 -11.04
CA VAL A 167 3.31 -10.04 -9.62
C VAL A 167 2.33 -10.94 -8.84
N TYR A 168 1.04 -10.75 -9.06
CA TYR A 168 0.01 -11.52 -8.37
C TYR A 168 0.13 -13.02 -8.63
N ASP A 169 0.37 -13.42 -9.88
CA ASP A 169 0.49 -14.82 -10.28
C ASP A 169 1.77 -15.44 -9.71
N ALA A 170 2.89 -14.72 -9.75
CA ALA A 170 4.15 -15.16 -9.14
C ALA A 170 3.99 -15.43 -7.63
N LEU A 171 3.25 -14.55 -6.92
CA LEU A 171 2.99 -14.70 -5.48
C LEU A 171 2.12 -15.93 -5.14
N HIS A 172 1.40 -16.50 -6.11
CA HIS A 172 0.60 -17.72 -5.93
C HIS A 172 1.29 -18.97 -6.50
N ASP A 173 2.09 -18.84 -7.57
CA ASP A 173 2.84 -19.93 -8.22
C ASP A 173 3.98 -20.44 -7.34
N ILE A 174 4.82 -19.52 -6.82
CA ILE A 174 6.02 -19.89 -6.08
C ILE A 174 5.70 -20.72 -4.82
N PRO A 175 4.74 -20.33 -3.95
CA PRO A 175 4.43 -21.14 -2.77
C PRO A 175 3.96 -22.55 -3.09
N ARG A 176 3.18 -22.72 -4.17
CA ARG A 176 2.69 -24.04 -4.60
C ARG A 176 3.84 -24.95 -5.04
N LYS A 177 4.90 -24.37 -5.60
CA LYS A 177 6.06 -25.12 -6.11
C LYS A 177 7.17 -25.36 -5.09
N ILE A 178 7.19 -24.61 -3.99
CA ILE A 178 8.08 -24.90 -2.85
C ILE A 178 7.59 -26.14 -2.07
N ASP A 179 6.28 -26.43 -2.14
CA ASP A 179 5.64 -27.60 -1.51
C ASP A 179 6.03 -27.80 -0.04
N SER A 180 5.95 -26.72 0.74
CA SER A 180 6.22 -26.73 2.18
C SER A 180 5.17 -25.94 2.94
N ILE A 181 4.87 -26.38 4.16
CA ILE A 181 3.94 -25.68 5.05
C ILE A 181 4.47 -24.30 5.50
N CYS A 182 5.77 -24.02 5.33
CA CYS A 182 6.39 -22.72 5.57
C CYS A 182 6.67 -21.93 4.28
N ALA A 183 6.12 -22.34 3.12
CA ALA A 183 6.34 -21.69 1.84
C ALA A 183 5.97 -20.21 1.83
N ILE A 184 4.90 -19.86 2.56
CA ILE A 184 4.46 -18.47 2.73
C ILE A 184 5.52 -17.63 3.43
N GLU A 185 6.08 -18.13 4.53
CA GLU A 185 7.16 -17.47 5.26
C GLU A 185 8.39 -17.29 4.36
N ILE A 186 8.75 -18.32 3.58
CA ILE A 186 9.89 -18.27 2.66
C ILE A 186 9.71 -17.14 1.64
N ILE A 187 8.56 -17.07 0.94
CA ILE A 187 8.35 -16.04 -0.08
C ILE A 187 8.33 -14.62 0.50
N ILE A 188 7.76 -14.44 1.70
CA ILE A 188 7.70 -13.13 2.36
C ILE A 188 9.10 -12.64 2.69
N ILE A 189 9.93 -13.51 3.29
CA ILE A 189 11.29 -13.15 3.69
C ILE A 189 12.22 -12.99 2.48
N ALA A 190 12.04 -13.81 1.43
CA ALA A 190 12.79 -13.69 0.18
C ALA A 190 12.56 -12.34 -0.50
N ALA A 191 11.28 -11.94 -0.65
CA ALA A 191 10.92 -10.63 -1.19
C ALA A 191 11.44 -9.49 -0.29
N TRP A 192 11.30 -9.61 1.03
CA TRP A 192 11.86 -8.63 1.96
C TRP A 192 13.37 -8.45 1.76
N ALA A 193 14.13 -9.54 1.68
CA ALA A 193 15.58 -9.49 1.46
C ALA A 193 15.94 -8.84 0.13
N ILE A 194 15.16 -9.05 -0.95
CA ILE A 194 15.35 -8.34 -2.24
C ILE A 194 15.20 -6.83 -2.01
N SER A 195 14.12 -6.41 -1.34
CA SER A 195 13.89 -4.99 -1.06
C SER A 195 14.99 -4.38 -0.19
N MET A 196 15.49 -5.10 0.80
CA MET A 196 16.58 -4.63 1.65
C MET A 196 17.88 -4.48 0.87
N THR A 197 18.20 -5.43 0.00
CA THR A 197 19.38 -5.37 -0.87
C THR A 197 19.29 -4.19 -1.84
N ARG A 198 18.12 -3.98 -2.46
CA ARG A 198 17.83 -2.79 -3.27
C ARG A 198 18.02 -1.50 -2.47
N ASN A 199 17.47 -1.44 -1.27
CA ASN A 199 17.58 -0.24 -0.42
C ASN A 199 19.04 0.05 -0.02
N ASN A 200 19.85 -0.97 0.22
CA ASN A 200 21.28 -0.80 0.47
C ASN A 200 22.01 -0.17 -0.73
N MET A 201 21.64 -0.54 -1.96
CA MET A 201 22.17 0.13 -3.16
C MET A 201 21.74 1.60 -3.22
N VAL A 202 20.45 1.89 -2.96
CA VAL A 202 19.92 3.27 -3.04
C VAL A 202 20.52 4.20 -1.97
N PHE A 203 20.59 3.74 -0.72
CA PHE A 203 20.93 4.61 0.41
C PHE A 203 22.39 4.51 0.83
N ASN A 204 23.01 3.35 0.64
CA ASN A 204 24.37 3.06 1.13
C ASN A 204 25.37 2.78 0.00
N GLN A 205 24.95 2.85 -1.27
CA GLN A 205 25.78 2.57 -2.45
C GLN A 205 26.42 1.17 -2.45
N ILE A 206 25.77 0.20 -1.78
CA ILE A 206 26.23 -1.18 -1.71
C ILE A 206 25.65 -1.95 -2.90
N GLN A 207 26.53 -2.50 -3.74
CA GLN A 207 26.11 -3.26 -4.93
C GLN A 207 25.29 -4.50 -4.56
N PRO A 208 24.13 -4.73 -5.19
CA PRO A 208 23.30 -5.90 -4.94
C PRO A 208 24.00 -7.20 -5.32
N THR A 209 24.17 -8.09 -4.34
CA THR A 209 24.71 -9.43 -4.58
C THR A 209 23.81 -10.51 -3.99
N VAL A 210 23.79 -11.69 -4.61
CA VAL A 210 23.01 -12.83 -4.13
C VAL A 210 23.50 -13.26 -2.73
N GLN A 211 24.78 -13.09 -2.42
CA GLN A 211 25.37 -13.38 -1.12
C GLN A 211 24.83 -12.47 -0.01
N GLN A 212 24.70 -11.17 -0.28
CA GLN A 212 24.07 -10.24 0.67
C GLN A 212 22.60 -10.56 0.89
N TRP A 213 21.87 -10.81 -0.20
CA TRP A 213 20.48 -11.22 -0.14
C TRP A 213 20.31 -12.50 0.70
N ARG A 214 21.14 -13.52 0.47
CA ARG A 214 21.19 -14.77 1.27
C ARG A 214 21.44 -14.49 2.74
N SER A 215 22.40 -13.63 3.07
CA SER A 215 22.71 -13.26 4.47
C SER A 215 21.51 -12.61 5.17
N ILE A 216 20.85 -11.66 4.51
CA ILE A 216 19.64 -11.00 5.02
C ILE A 216 18.51 -12.02 5.17
N PHE A 217 18.29 -12.85 4.15
CA PHE A 217 17.27 -13.90 4.17
C PHE A 217 17.46 -14.85 5.36
N LYS A 218 18.66 -15.42 5.53
CA LYS A 218 18.98 -16.34 6.65
C LYS A 218 18.72 -15.70 8.01
N LYS A 219 19.21 -14.49 8.21
CA LYS A 219 19.04 -13.75 9.47
C LYS A 219 17.55 -13.53 9.78
N GLU A 220 16.78 -13.08 8.80
CA GLU A 220 15.36 -12.80 8.99
C GLU A 220 14.52 -14.07 9.11
N PHE A 221 14.87 -15.12 8.38
CA PHE A 221 14.16 -16.40 8.41
C PHE A 221 14.41 -17.16 9.73
N ALA A 222 15.61 -17.08 10.31
CA ALA A 222 15.88 -17.61 11.64
C ALA A 222 14.97 -17.00 12.73
N LEU A 223 14.67 -15.69 12.63
CA LEU A 223 13.72 -15.04 13.53
C LEU A 223 12.27 -15.52 13.32
N VAL A 224 11.92 -15.98 12.12
CA VAL A 224 10.63 -16.61 11.86
C VAL A 224 10.54 -17.96 12.55
N VAL A 225 11.59 -18.80 12.47
CA VAL A 225 11.66 -20.11 13.15
C VAL A 225 11.40 -19.98 14.65
N GLN A 226 12.03 -19.00 15.31
CA GLN A 226 11.88 -18.78 16.76
C GLN A 226 10.46 -18.37 17.19
N ARG A 227 9.65 -17.83 16.27
CA ARG A 227 8.29 -17.33 16.55
C ARG A 227 7.21 -18.26 16.02
N ALA A 228 7.60 -19.24 15.21
CA ALA A 228 6.70 -20.15 14.55
C ALA A 228 6.09 -21.14 15.55
N LYS A 229 4.90 -21.65 15.22
CA LYS A 229 4.37 -22.83 15.91
C LYS A 229 5.27 -24.02 15.61
N PHE A 230 5.29 -24.99 16.52
CA PHE A 230 6.17 -26.18 16.45
C PHE A 230 6.26 -26.81 15.05
N SER A 231 5.14 -27.06 14.37
CA SER A 231 5.12 -27.65 13.03
C SER A 231 5.82 -26.78 11.97
N ILE A 232 5.52 -25.48 11.94
CA ILE A 232 6.15 -24.53 11.00
C ILE A 232 7.63 -24.36 11.35
N ALA A 233 8.00 -24.34 12.63
CA ALA A 233 9.39 -24.23 13.07
C ALA A 233 10.21 -25.44 12.58
N ILE A 234 9.70 -26.66 12.73
CA ILE A 234 10.35 -27.88 12.22
C ILE A 234 10.49 -27.82 10.70
N ALA A 235 9.42 -27.48 9.98
CA ALA A 235 9.48 -27.40 8.53
C ALA A 235 10.46 -26.33 8.04
N ALA A 236 10.50 -25.17 8.70
CA ALA A 236 11.44 -24.11 8.38
C ALA A 236 12.89 -24.50 8.68
N GLN A 237 13.15 -25.18 9.82
CA GLN A 237 14.49 -25.68 10.14
C GLN A 237 14.93 -26.76 9.15
N SER A 238 14.09 -27.74 8.87
CA SER A 238 14.36 -28.77 7.85
C SER A 238 14.61 -28.17 6.46
N TRP A 239 13.87 -27.12 6.10
CA TRP A 239 14.08 -26.41 4.84
C TRP A 239 15.44 -25.68 4.83
N ILE A 240 15.84 -25.04 5.93
CA ILE A 240 17.18 -24.44 6.06
C ILE A 240 18.26 -25.51 5.90
N ASP A 241 18.12 -26.66 6.58
CA ASP A 241 19.10 -27.74 6.61
C ASP A 241 19.21 -28.47 5.26
N THR A 242 18.13 -28.52 4.48
CA THR A 242 18.13 -29.10 3.12
C THR A 242 18.73 -28.13 2.10
N ASN A 243 18.52 -26.83 2.31
CA ASN A 243 18.99 -25.78 1.43
C ASN A 243 20.24 -25.08 1.98
N VAL A 244 21.10 -25.78 2.73
CA VAL A 244 22.30 -25.26 3.42
C VAL A 244 23.26 -24.49 2.48
N PHE A 245 23.16 -24.71 1.17
CA PHE A 245 24.01 -24.07 0.14
C PHE A 245 23.42 -22.81 -0.51
N LEU A 246 22.20 -22.42 -0.15
CA LEU A 246 21.79 -21.01 -0.12
C LEU A 246 22.61 -20.31 0.96
#